data_AF-A0A2M8Q995-F1
#
_entry.id   AF-A0A2M8Q995-F1
#
_cell.length_a   1.000
_cell.length_b   1.000
_cell.length_c   1.000
_cell.angle_alpha   90.00
_cell.angle_beta   90.00
_cell.angle_gamma   90.00
#
_symmetry.space_group_name_H-M   'P 1'
#
loop_
_entity.id
_entity.type
_entity.pdbx_description
1 polymer ?
#
loop_
_entity_poly.entity_id
_entity_poly.type
_entity_poly.pdbx_seq_one_letter_code
_entity_poly.pdbx_strand_id
1 'polypeptide(L)'
;MLQVVGLAEQAALPHRLQDVLRHPILGSLLPQAGYAAMGEVGPRPGEPIGLLLNALTLGALIAYALFDLALTEPRRTRWKAWALAAIIATAVVLPTVKLILLREGSGPASYTHDGGVIQTEATIQYLLAGKNPYTEDYVDTPMAEWGFSEYRTALYHYPYLPWTFIFSAPFYLLGQAVGFYDQRIVYLLLFATMLPAAAKLAEGAAFRLALVAVLALNPIMALDVIFGQNDVFVLAWIVFALAAWRTALQRRSAGQDGGRWLALSALCFGLACASKPTAWFLAPFYGLL
;
A
#
# COMPACT_ATOMS: atom_id res chain seq x y z
N MET A 1 -13.73 -20.17 -19.99
CA MET A 1 -13.10 -20.26 -18.66
C MET A 1 -13.64 -19.11 -17.81
N LEU A 2 -14.49 -19.39 -16.83
CA LEU A 2 -14.86 -18.39 -15.82
C LEU A 2 -13.60 -18.14 -14.97
N GLN A 3 -13.04 -16.94 -15.07
CA GLN A 3 -11.90 -16.53 -14.27
C GLN A 3 -12.41 -15.68 -13.11
N VAL A 4 -12.08 -16.05 -11.89
CA VAL A 4 -12.22 -15.15 -10.72
C VAL A 4 -10.96 -14.30 -10.69
N VAL A 5 -10.91 -13.31 -11.56
CA VAL A 5 -9.89 -12.25 -11.53
C VAL A 5 -10.50 -11.09 -10.75
N GLY A 6 -9.73 -10.43 -9.87
CA GLY A 6 -10.22 -9.18 -9.29
C GLY A 6 -10.46 -8.16 -10.40
N LEU A 7 -11.55 -7.37 -10.31
CA LEU A 7 -11.84 -6.31 -11.29
C LEU A 7 -10.65 -5.35 -11.49
N ALA A 8 -9.86 -5.12 -10.42
CA ALA A 8 -8.64 -4.31 -10.47
C ALA A 8 -7.54 -4.89 -11.37
N GLU A 9 -7.40 -6.21 -11.43
CA GLU A 9 -6.38 -6.90 -12.22
C GLU A 9 -6.81 -7.07 -13.70
N GLN A 10 -8.11 -6.98 -13.99
CA GLN A 10 -8.60 -6.86 -15.37
C GLN A 10 -8.55 -5.42 -15.91
N ALA A 11 -8.69 -4.42 -15.04
CA ALA A 11 -8.66 -3.00 -15.41
C ALA A 11 -7.22 -2.47 -15.59
N ALA A 12 -6.26 -2.94 -14.79
CA ALA A 12 -4.85 -2.75 -15.07
C ALA A 12 -4.46 -3.63 -16.26
N LEU A 13 -3.84 -3.04 -17.30
CA LEU A 13 -3.35 -3.78 -18.47
C LEU A 13 -2.72 -5.13 -18.04
N PRO A 14 -3.07 -6.27 -18.66
CA PRO A 14 -2.58 -7.58 -18.23
C PRO A 14 -1.06 -7.54 -18.20
N HIS A 15 -0.41 -7.89 -17.08
CA HIS A 15 1.05 -7.86 -16.90
C HIS A 15 1.75 -8.52 -18.10
N ARG A 16 2.20 -7.68 -19.05
CA ARG A 16 2.81 -8.18 -20.27
C ARG A 16 4.26 -8.48 -19.96
N LEU A 17 4.66 -9.73 -20.14
CA LEU A 17 6.06 -10.15 -20.07
C LEU A 17 6.99 -9.25 -20.90
N GLN A 18 6.50 -8.81 -22.07
CA GLN A 18 7.19 -7.86 -22.94
C GLN A 18 7.56 -6.54 -22.25
N ASP A 19 6.69 -6.01 -21.39
CA ASP A 19 6.94 -4.73 -20.71
C ASP A 19 8.04 -4.90 -19.66
N VAL A 20 8.06 -6.06 -18.97
CA VAL A 20 9.14 -6.43 -18.04
C VAL A 20 10.48 -6.56 -18.77
N LEU A 21 10.49 -7.29 -19.90
CA LEU A 21 11.71 -7.54 -20.68
C LEU A 21 12.30 -6.25 -21.29
N ARG A 22 11.45 -5.28 -21.66
CA ARG A 22 11.88 -3.99 -22.23
C ARG A 22 12.39 -3.01 -21.17
N HIS A 23 11.99 -3.18 -19.91
CA HIS A 23 12.37 -2.26 -18.85
C HIS A 23 13.85 -2.44 -18.47
N PRO A 24 14.67 -1.37 -18.39
CA PRO A 24 16.13 -1.46 -18.22
C PRO A 24 16.56 -2.16 -16.92
N ILE A 25 15.86 -1.88 -15.82
CA ILE A 25 16.11 -2.52 -14.52
C ILE A 25 15.51 -3.93 -14.50
N LEU A 26 14.19 -4.05 -14.64
CA LEU A 26 13.49 -5.33 -14.50
C LEU A 26 13.97 -6.40 -15.50
N GLY A 27 14.21 -6.04 -16.77
CA GLY A 27 14.66 -6.95 -17.81
C GLY A 27 16.09 -7.47 -17.63
N SER A 28 16.88 -6.86 -16.73
CA SER A 28 18.26 -7.29 -16.42
C SER A 28 18.37 -8.10 -15.12
N LEU A 29 17.28 -8.26 -14.36
CA LEU A 29 17.30 -8.96 -13.07
C LEU A 29 17.47 -10.48 -13.21
N LEU A 30 17.04 -11.06 -14.33
CA LEU A 30 17.17 -12.50 -14.59
C LEU A 30 18.05 -12.75 -15.81
N PRO A 31 18.83 -13.84 -15.83
CA PRO A 31 19.52 -14.25 -17.03
C PRO A 31 18.51 -14.68 -18.11
N GLN A 32 18.90 -14.63 -19.39
CA GLN A 32 18.04 -15.06 -20.51
C GLN A 32 17.50 -16.49 -20.33
N ALA A 33 18.32 -17.38 -19.77
CA ALA A 33 17.91 -18.74 -19.42
C ALA A 33 16.77 -18.77 -18.37
N GLY A 34 16.75 -17.82 -17.43
CA GLY A 34 15.68 -17.67 -16.44
C GLY A 34 14.35 -17.26 -17.07
N TYR A 35 14.37 -16.33 -18.04
CA TYR A 35 13.17 -15.96 -18.80
C TYR A 35 12.69 -17.11 -19.69
N ALA A 36 13.61 -17.83 -20.36
CA ALA A 36 13.27 -18.97 -21.20
C ALA A 36 12.68 -20.15 -20.40
N ALA A 37 13.20 -20.41 -19.20
CA ALA A 37 12.76 -21.50 -18.34
C ALA A 37 11.31 -21.35 -17.82
N MET A 38 10.79 -20.11 -17.79
CA MET A 38 9.44 -19.83 -17.29
C MET A 38 8.38 -19.78 -18.41
N GLY A 39 8.80 -19.93 -19.67
CA GLY A 39 7.93 -20.01 -20.85
C GLY A 39 7.19 -18.71 -21.19
N GLU A 40 6.41 -18.74 -22.28
CA GLU A 40 5.51 -17.63 -22.65
C GLU A 40 4.24 -17.58 -21.77
N VAL A 41 3.95 -18.69 -21.07
CA VAL A 41 2.75 -18.89 -20.24
C VAL A 41 3.17 -19.46 -18.88
N GLY A 42 3.60 -18.59 -17.97
CA GLY A 42 3.66 -18.89 -16.54
C GLY A 42 2.25 -18.97 -15.94
N PRO A 43 2.05 -19.54 -14.73
CA PRO A 43 0.76 -19.48 -14.05
C PRO A 43 0.39 -18.01 -13.89
N ARG A 44 -0.64 -17.56 -14.63
CA ARG A 44 -1.11 -16.16 -14.59
C ARG A 44 -1.41 -15.80 -13.13
N PRO A 45 -0.89 -14.68 -12.63
CA PRO A 45 -0.33 -13.52 -13.35
C PRO A 45 1.22 -13.49 -13.39
N GLY A 46 1.88 -14.65 -13.38
CA GLY A 46 3.31 -14.77 -13.17
C GLY A 46 4.15 -14.54 -14.43
N GLU A 47 4.59 -13.30 -14.63
CA GLU A 47 5.86 -13.06 -15.31
C GLU A 47 7.05 -13.49 -14.40
N PRO A 48 8.25 -13.72 -14.94
CA PRO A 48 9.35 -14.35 -14.23
C PRO A 48 9.81 -13.72 -12.92
N ILE A 49 9.77 -12.40 -12.81
CA ILE A 49 10.13 -11.68 -11.58
C ILE A 49 9.06 -11.94 -10.51
N GLY A 50 7.77 -11.92 -10.86
CA GLY A 50 6.66 -12.24 -9.99
C GLY A 50 6.74 -13.67 -9.46
N LEU A 51 7.13 -14.63 -10.31
CA LEU A 51 7.38 -16.01 -9.89
C LEU A 51 8.57 -16.11 -8.92
N LEU A 52 9.66 -15.39 -9.18
CA LEU A 52 10.78 -15.29 -8.26
C LEU A 52 10.35 -14.69 -6.90
N LEU A 53 9.58 -13.60 -6.91
CA LEU A 53 9.08 -12.96 -5.69
C LEU A 53 8.16 -13.90 -4.89
N ASN A 54 7.31 -14.69 -5.57
CA ASN A 54 6.52 -15.74 -4.93
C ASN A 54 7.40 -16.84 -4.31
N ALA A 55 8.41 -17.31 -5.04
CA ALA A 55 9.35 -18.31 -4.53
C ALA A 55 10.13 -17.81 -3.30
N LEU A 56 10.60 -16.56 -3.33
CA LEU A 56 11.26 -15.92 -2.19
C LEU A 56 10.30 -15.77 -0.99
N THR A 57 9.04 -15.41 -1.24
CA THR A 57 8.01 -15.33 -0.21
C THR A 57 7.78 -16.68 0.46
N LEU A 58 7.65 -17.76 -0.33
CA LEU A 58 7.51 -19.12 0.18
C LEU A 58 8.75 -19.57 0.95
N GLY A 59 9.95 -19.27 0.46
CA GLY A 59 11.20 -19.54 1.16
C GLY A 59 11.29 -18.83 2.51
N ALA A 60 10.89 -17.56 2.57
CA ALA A 60 10.83 -16.79 3.82
C ALA A 60 9.75 -17.33 4.79
N LEU A 61 8.63 -17.82 4.27
CA LEU A 61 7.60 -18.50 5.07
C LEU A 61 8.11 -19.82 5.66
N ILE A 62 8.82 -20.63 4.87
CA ILE A 62 9.47 -21.85 5.37
C ILE A 62 10.49 -21.49 6.45
N ALA A 63 11.33 -20.47 6.23
CA ALA A 63 12.27 -19.99 7.23
C ALA A 63 11.55 -19.53 8.52
N TYR A 64 10.45 -18.80 8.40
CA TYR A 64 9.62 -18.38 9.53
C TYR A 64 9.14 -19.58 10.36
N ALA A 65 8.64 -20.63 9.70
CA ALA A 65 8.19 -21.85 10.37
C ALA A 65 9.36 -22.62 11.01
N LEU A 66 10.50 -22.74 10.31
CA LEU A 66 11.69 -23.38 10.84
C LEU A 66 12.23 -22.65 12.08
N PHE A 67 12.26 -21.32 12.07
CA PHE A 67 12.66 -20.54 13.25
C PHE A 67 11.71 -20.73 14.42
N ASP A 68 10.42 -20.90 14.17
CA ASP A 68 9.43 -21.19 15.21
C ASP A 68 9.67 -22.53 15.90
N LEU A 69 10.06 -23.54 15.11
CA LEU A 69 10.32 -24.90 15.59
C LEU A 69 11.71 -25.07 16.22
N ALA A 70 12.74 -24.42 15.67
CA ALA A 70 14.13 -24.71 16.00
C ALA A 70 14.75 -23.77 17.05
N LEU A 71 14.19 -22.57 17.26
CA LEU A 71 14.79 -21.56 18.13
C LEU A 71 13.99 -21.37 19.43
N THR A 72 14.70 -20.93 20.48
CA THR A 72 14.12 -20.54 21.76
C THR A 72 14.05 -19.01 21.90
N GLU A 73 13.26 -18.51 22.84
CA GLU A 73 13.23 -17.08 23.13
C GLU A 73 14.57 -16.60 23.71
N PRO A 74 15.01 -15.36 23.40
CA PRO A 74 14.35 -14.34 22.57
C PRO A 74 14.69 -14.43 21.06
N ARG A 75 15.57 -15.37 20.68
CA ARG A 75 16.06 -15.51 19.29
C ARG A 75 14.93 -15.87 18.34
N ARG A 76 14.03 -16.77 18.76
CA ARG A 76 12.82 -17.15 18.01
C ARG A 76 12.03 -15.94 17.55
N THR A 77 11.61 -15.09 18.48
CA THR A 77 10.86 -13.87 18.15
C THR A 77 11.60 -12.96 17.18
N ARG A 78 12.90 -12.72 17.41
CA ARG A 78 13.70 -11.82 16.58
C ARG A 78 13.83 -12.33 15.14
N TRP A 79 14.12 -13.61 14.96
CA TRP A 79 14.28 -14.21 13.63
C TRP A 79 12.94 -14.38 12.91
N LYS A 80 11.86 -14.69 13.64
CA LYS A 80 10.50 -14.66 13.09
C LYS A 80 10.13 -13.25 12.60
N ALA A 81 10.49 -12.20 13.34
CA ALA A 81 10.26 -10.83 12.90
C ALA A 81 10.99 -10.50 11.58
N TRP A 82 12.26 -10.91 11.46
CA TRP A 82 13.02 -10.73 10.21
C TRP A 82 12.46 -11.55 9.05
N ALA A 83 12.07 -12.80 9.28
CA ALA A 83 11.43 -13.63 8.26
C ALA A 83 10.08 -13.03 7.84
N LEU A 84 9.28 -12.53 8.78
CA LEU A 84 8.03 -11.83 8.47
C LEU A 84 8.27 -10.55 7.66
N ALA A 85 9.30 -9.76 8.02
CA ALA A 85 9.68 -8.60 7.23
C ALA A 85 10.10 -8.98 5.81
N ALA A 86 10.82 -10.09 5.63
CA ALA A 86 11.17 -10.61 4.31
C ALA A 86 9.92 -11.04 3.52
N ILE A 87 8.98 -11.76 4.14
CA ILE A 87 7.69 -12.14 3.52
C ILE A 87 6.95 -10.87 3.06
N ILE A 88 6.83 -9.85 3.91
CA ILE A 88 6.14 -8.60 3.56
C ILE A 88 6.87 -7.87 2.43
N ALA A 89 8.20 -7.84 2.46
CA ALA A 89 9.00 -7.23 1.42
C ALA A 89 8.77 -7.90 0.06
N THR A 90 8.80 -9.24 0.01
CA THR A 90 8.69 -9.98 -1.25
C THR A 90 7.25 -10.17 -1.74
N ALA A 91 6.27 -10.19 -0.82
CA ALA A 91 4.86 -10.40 -1.17
C ALA A 91 4.11 -9.10 -1.47
N VAL A 92 4.57 -7.96 -0.94
CA VAL A 92 3.85 -6.68 -1.06
C VAL A 92 4.76 -5.59 -1.60
N VAL A 93 5.83 -5.24 -0.88
CA VAL A 93 6.64 -4.05 -1.21
C VAL A 93 7.32 -4.16 -2.57
N LEU A 94 8.01 -5.26 -2.85
CA LEU A 94 8.71 -5.46 -4.13
C LEU A 94 7.75 -5.62 -5.32
N PRO A 95 6.62 -6.33 -5.20
CA PRO A 95 5.56 -6.28 -6.21
C PRO A 95 5.05 -4.85 -6.47
N THR A 96 4.81 -4.04 -5.44
CA THR A 96 4.44 -2.61 -5.62
C THR A 96 5.52 -1.86 -6.39
N VAL A 97 6.79 -1.97 -5.99
CA VAL A 97 7.93 -1.30 -6.65
C VAL A 97 8.05 -1.75 -8.11
N LYS A 98 7.86 -3.04 -8.40
CA LYS A 98 7.83 -3.55 -9.77
C LYS A 98 6.75 -2.86 -10.60
N LEU A 99 5.53 -2.68 -10.06
CA LEU A 99 4.45 -2.01 -10.78
C LEU A 99 4.68 -0.49 -10.94
N ILE A 100 5.38 0.13 -9.99
CA ILE A 100 5.85 1.52 -10.11
C ILE A 100 6.82 1.66 -11.30
N LEU A 101 7.83 0.78 -11.38
CA LEU A 101 8.81 0.77 -12.48
C LEU A 101 8.16 0.47 -13.84
N LEU A 102 7.23 -0.49 -13.89
CA LEU A 102 6.51 -0.77 -15.13
C LEU A 102 5.64 0.41 -15.59
N ARG A 103 5.03 1.15 -14.65
CA ARG A 103 4.28 2.37 -14.98
C ARG A 103 5.16 3.44 -15.60
N GLU A 104 6.37 3.64 -15.06
CA GLU A 104 7.33 4.61 -15.60
C GLU A 104 7.64 4.35 -17.09
N GLY A 105 7.82 3.08 -17.47
CA GLY A 105 8.11 2.69 -18.86
C GLY A 105 6.90 2.59 -19.80
N SER A 106 5.68 2.41 -19.27
CA SER A 106 4.46 2.14 -20.06
C SER A 106 3.45 3.29 -20.07
N GLY A 107 3.67 4.36 -19.31
CA GLY A 107 2.82 5.54 -19.27
C GLY A 107 1.95 5.67 -18.01
N PRO A 108 1.43 6.88 -17.74
CA PRO A 108 0.90 7.26 -16.44
C PRO A 108 -0.39 6.54 -16.01
N ALA A 109 -1.17 6.00 -16.94
CA ALA A 109 -2.40 5.25 -16.65
C ALA A 109 -2.16 3.73 -16.45
N SER A 110 -0.95 3.24 -16.71
CA SER A 110 -0.61 1.82 -16.72
C SER A 110 -0.24 1.28 -15.34
N TYR A 111 -0.51 0.00 -15.09
CA TYR A 111 -0.04 -0.75 -13.91
C TYR A 111 -0.38 -0.12 -12.55
N THR A 112 -1.51 0.59 -12.47
CA THR A 112 -1.90 1.33 -11.28
C THR A 112 -3.42 1.44 -11.15
N HIS A 113 -3.86 1.80 -9.95
CA HIS A 113 -5.25 2.08 -9.65
C HIS A 113 -5.65 3.50 -10.08
N ASP A 114 -6.92 3.67 -10.40
CA ASP A 114 -7.51 4.90 -10.93
C ASP A 114 -7.51 6.04 -9.90
N GLY A 115 -8.39 5.98 -8.91
CA GLY A 115 -8.58 7.06 -7.96
C GLY A 115 -7.41 7.19 -7.00
N GLY A 116 -6.93 6.06 -6.48
CA GLY A 116 -5.83 6.02 -5.51
C GLY A 116 -4.49 6.52 -6.05
N VAL A 117 -4.21 6.44 -7.35
CA VAL A 117 -2.95 6.94 -7.92
C VAL A 117 -3.20 8.03 -8.94
N ILE A 118 -3.82 7.70 -10.07
CA ILE A 118 -3.93 8.60 -11.22
C ILE A 118 -4.69 9.87 -10.84
N GLN A 119 -5.88 9.69 -10.25
CA GLN A 119 -6.74 10.82 -9.90
C GLN A 119 -6.13 11.63 -8.74
N THR A 120 -5.54 10.97 -7.75
CA THR A 120 -4.86 11.66 -6.63
C THR A 120 -3.71 12.54 -7.13
N GLU A 121 -2.89 12.05 -8.07
CA GLU A 121 -1.80 12.82 -8.68
C GLU A 121 -2.33 14.03 -9.47
N ALA A 122 -3.38 13.84 -10.29
CA ALA A 122 -4.02 14.93 -11.01
C ALA A 122 -4.64 15.98 -10.06
N THR A 123 -5.28 15.53 -8.99
CA THR A 123 -5.85 16.39 -7.94
C THR A 123 -4.78 17.24 -7.26
N ILE A 124 -3.59 16.70 -7.02
CA ILE A 124 -2.48 17.47 -6.47
C ILE A 124 -2.04 18.56 -7.46
N GLN A 125 -1.99 18.26 -8.76
CA GLN A 125 -1.67 19.28 -9.78
C GLN A 125 -2.71 20.40 -9.79
N TYR A 126 -4.00 20.07 -9.70
CA TYR A 126 -5.07 21.07 -9.56
C TYR A 126 -4.91 21.93 -8.31
N LEU A 127 -4.64 21.32 -7.16
CA LEU A 127 -4.36 22.05 -5.92
C LEU A 127 -3.20 23.04 -6.11
N LEU A 128 -2.08 22.59 -6.71
CA LEU A 128 -0.90 23.42 -6.93
C LEU A 128 -1.13 24.54 -7.97
N ALA A 129 -2.05 24.33 -8.91
CA ALA A 129 -2.50 25.33 -9.87
C ALA A 129 -3.55 26.31 -9.31
N GLY A 130 -3.94 26.17 -8.03
CA GLY A 130 -4.98 26.99 -7.41
C GLY A 130 -6.40 26.67 -7.88
N LYS A 131 -6.60 25.52 -8.53
CA LYS A 131 -7.90 25.03 -8.96
C LYS A 131 -8.58 24.24 -7.85
N ASN A 132 -9.91 24.28 -7.79
CA ASN A 132 -10.67 23.47 -6.85
C ASN A 132 -10.91 22.07 -7.45
N PRO A 133 -10.29 20.99 -6.92
CA PRO A 133 -10.37 19.68 -7.55
C PRO A 133 -11.77 19.03 -7.53
N TYR A 134 -12.69 19.59 -6.75
CA TYR A 134 -14.08 19.13 -6.66
C TYR A 134 -15.01 19.73 -7.72
N THR A 135 -14.55 20.73 -8.46
CA THR A 135 -15.31 21.37 -9.55
C THR A 135 -14.70 21.15 -10.93
N GLU A 136 -13.48 20.60 -11.00
CA GLU A 136 -12.79 20.29 -12.25
C GLU A 136 -13.13 18.88 -12.73
N ASP A 137 -13.13 18.72 -14.05
CA ASP A 137 -13.14 17.41 -14.70
C ASP A 137 -11.71 16.88 -14.85
N TYR A 138 -11.58 15.56 -15.00
CA TYR A 138 -10.34 14.81 -15.15
C TYR A 138 -10.19 14.23 -16.57
N VAL A 139 -11.02 14.70 -17.52
CA VAL A 139 -11.04 14.25 -18.93
C VAL A 139 -9.76 14.58 -19.69
N ASP A 140 -9.05 15.64 -19.29
CA ASP A 140 -7.76 16.04 -19.87
C ASP A 140 -6.56 15.53 -19.06
N THR A 141 -6.76 14.48 -18.27
CA THR A 141 -5.73 13.85 -17.45
C THR A 141 -5.56 12.38 -17.85
N PRO A 142 -4.47 11.70 -17.42
CA PRO A 142 -4.30 10.26 -17.67
C PRO A 142 -5.47 9.39 -17.18
N MET A 143 -6.31 9.91 -16.29
CA MET A 143 -7.53 9.24 -15.84
C MET A 143 -8.47 8.90 -17.01
N ALA A 144 -8.47 9.70 -18.08
CA ALA A 144 -9.33 9.49 -19.26
C ALA A 144 -9.02 8.22 -20.05
N GLU A 145 -7.79 7.71 -19.92
CA GLU A 145 -7.33 6.47 -20.53
C GLU A 145 -7.69 5.22 -19.71
N TRP A 146 -8.05 5.40 -18.43
CA TRP A 146 -8.32 4.32 -17.51
C TRP A 146 -9.81 3.92 -17.49
N GLY A 147 -10.07 2.62 -17.42
CA GLY A 147 -11.42 2.05 -17.20
C GLY A 147 -12.24 1.80 -18.47
N PHE A 148 -13.42 1.20 -18.26
CA PHE A 148 -14.38 0.88 -19.31
C PHE A 148 -15.17 2.12 -19.73
N SER A 149 -15.54 2.24 -21.01
CA SER A 149 -16.28 3.40 -21.56
C SER A 149 -17.55 3.73 -20.78
N GLU A 150 -18.19 2.72 -20.21
CA GLU A 150 -19.51 2.79 -19.59
C GLU A 150 -19.48 3.27 -18.11
N TYR A 151 -18.32 3.25 -17.45
CA TYR A 151 -18.21 3.52 -16.00
C TYR A 151 -17.14 4.58 -15.68
N ARG A 152 -17.32 5.79 -16.23
CA ARG A 152 -16.36 6.91 -16.14
C ARG A 152 -16.77 8.02 -15.17
N THR A 153 -17.55 7.73 -14.13
CA THR A 153 -18.01 8.76 -13.17
C THR A 153 -16.87 9.45 -12.44
N ALA A 154 -15.75 8.74 -12.21
CA ALA A 154 -14.53 9.31 -11.64
C ALA A 154 -13.82 10.31 -12.57
N LEU A 155 -14.22 10.44 -13.85
CA LEU A 155 -13.73 11.53 -14.71
C LEU A 155 -14.34 12.89 -14.38
N TYR A 156 -15.53 12.93 -13.79
CA TYR A 156 -16.24 14.19 -13.60
C TYR A 156 -16.23 14.67 -12.15
N HIS A 157 -15.90 13.78 -11.21
CA HIS A 157 -15.91 14.09 -9.79
C HIS A 157 -14.77 13.41 -9.05
N TYR A 158 -14.13 14.16 -8.14
CA TYR A 158 -13.17 13.61 -7.19
C TYR A 158 -13.91 12.99 -5.99
N PRO A 159 -13.82 11.66 -5.77
CA PRO A 159 -14.64 10.97 -4.77
C PRO A 159 -14.03 10.95 -3.36
N TYR A 160 -12.83 11.51 -3.16
CA TYR A 160 -12.12 11.43 -1.88
C TYR A 160 -12.10 12.76 -1.13
N LEU A 161 -11.90 12.69 0.18
CA LEU A 161 -11.86 13.87 1.04
C LEU A 161 -10.46 14.51 1.05
N PRO A 162 -10.35 15.79 1.44
CA PRO A 162 -9.17 16.60 1.12
C PRO A 162 -7.84 16.08 1.65
N TRP A 163 -7.86 15.36 2.78
CA TRP A 163 -6.61 14.92 3.41
C TRP A 163 -5.79 13.97 2.53
N THR A 164 -6.45 13.21 1.65
CA THR A 164 -5.79 12.26 0.73
C THR A 164 -4.73 12.94 -0.14
N PHE A 165 -5.09 14.03 -0.79
CA PHE A 165 -4.18 14.76 -1.68
C PHE A 165 -3.39 15.84 -0.94
N ILE A 166 -3.93 16.45 0.12
CA ILE A 166 -3.18 17.46 0.92
C ILE A 166 -1.96 16.83 1.57
N PHE A 167 -2.09 15.65 2.17
CA PHE A 167 -0.96 14.96 2.79
C PHE A 167 0.08 14.52 1.75
N SER A 168 -0.37 14.13 0.56
CA SER A 168 0.49 13.61 -0.50
C SER A 168 1.21 14.71 -1.28
N ALA A 169 0.64 15.92 -1.36
CA ALA A 169 1.20 17.07 -2.06
C ALA A 169 2.67 17.41 -1.72
N PRO A 170 3.13 17.45 -0.46
CA PRO A 170 4.55 17.67 -0.17
C PRO A 170 5.46 16.57 -0.73
N PHE A 171 5.02 15.30 -0.73
CA PHE A 171 5.78 14.21 -1.34
C PHE A 171 5.78 14.29 -2.86
N TYR A 172 4.68 14.73 -3.46
CA TYR A 172 4.60 15.04 -4.88
C TYR A 172 5.64 16.09 -5.28
N LEU A 173 5.71 17.21 -4.56
CA LEU A 173 6.70 18.26 -4.84
C LEU A 173 8.14 17.76 -4.71
N LEU A 174 8.44 16.95 -3.69
CA LEU A 174 9.75 16.30 -3.55
C LEU A 174 10.04 15.36 -4.71
N GLY A 175 9.05 14.57 -5.14
CA GLY A 175 9.14 13.68 -6.29
C GLY A 175 9.42 14.45 -7.60
N GLN A 176 8.71 15.55 -7.83
CA GLN A 176 8.96 16.43 -8.98
C GLN A 176 10.37 17.01 -8.95
N ALA A 177 10.92 17.36 -7.78
CA ALA A 177 12.28 17.86 -7.65
C ALA A 177 13.35 16.82 -8.00
N VAL A 178 13.08 15.53 -7.83
CA VAL A 178 13.97 14.42 -8.23
C VAL A 178 13.63 13.84 -9.61
N GLY A 179 12.60 14.36 -10.28
CA GLY A 179 12.17 13.94 -11.62
C GLY A 179 11.27 12.70 -11.64
N PHE A 180 10.80 12.21 -10.48
CA PHE A 180 9.99 11.00 -10.40
C PHE A 180 9.00 11.06 -9.22
N TYR A 181 7.73 10.78 -9.49
CA TYR A 181 6.73 10.60 -8.45
C TYR A 181 5.76 9.47 -8.80
N ASP A 182 5.43 8.66 -7.80
CA ASP A 182 4.31 7.74 -7.83
C ASP A 182 3.63 7.75 -6.47
N GLN A 183 2.31 7.93 -6.45
CA GLN A 183 1.52 8.00 -5.20
C GLN A 183 1.71 6.78 -4.29
N ARG A 184 2.02 5.60 -4.85
CA ARG A 184 2.27 4.38 -4.06
C ARG A 184 3.49 4.49 -3.15
N ILE A 185 4.43 5.41 -3.40
CA ILE A 185 5.53 5.68 -2.47
C ILE A 185 4.99 6.18 -1.12
N VAL A 186 3.99 7.07 -1.15
CA VAL A 186 3.33 7.56 0.07
C VAL A 186 2.60 6.42 0.78
N TYR A 187 1.94 5.55 0.02
CA TYR A 187 1.25 4.38 0.57
C TYR A 187 2.21 3.36 1.19
N LEU A 188 3.36 3.10 0.55
CA LEU A 188 4.41 2.25 1.11
C LEU A 188 5.00 2.84 2.39
N LEU A 189 5.19 4.17 2.45
CA LEU A 189 5.65 4.84 3.67
C LEU A 189 4.63 4.71 4.81
N LEU A 190 3.35 4.96 4.54
CA LEU A 190 2.27 4.80 5.51
C LEU A 190 2.14 3.34 5.95
N PHE A 191 2.20 2.39 5.02
CA PHE A 191 2.19 0.96 5.30
C PHE A 191 3.35 0.56 6.22
N ALA A 192 4.59 0.92 5.86
CA ALA A 192 5.79 0.57 6.62
C ALA A 192 5.80 1.17 8.03
N THR A 193 5.23 2.36 8.22
CA THR A 193 5.12 3.01 9.53
C THR A 193 3.91 2.54 10.34
N MET A 194 2.81 2.15 9.67
CA MET A 194 1.62 1.57 10.26
C MET A 194 1.91 0.23 10.95
N LEU A 195 2.68 -0.66 10.33
CA LEU A 195 2.95 -2.00 10.89
C LEU A 195 3.60 -1.99 12.28
N PRO A 196 4.69 -1.24 12.55
CA PRO A 196 5.25 -1.14 13.90
C PRO A 196 4.32 -0.39 14.87
N ALA A 197 3.47 0.53 14.39
CA ALA A 197 2.44 1.15 15.23
C ALA A 197 1.36 0.12 15.63
N ALA A 198 0.91 -0.70 14.69
CA ALA A 198 -0.04 -1.79 14.92
C ALA A 198 0.54 -2.81 15.91
N ALA A 199 1.82 -3.16 15.81
CA ALA A 199 2.47 -4.06 16.75
C ALA A 199 2.36 -3.56 18.21
N LYS A 200 2.23 -2.25 18.46
CA LYS A 200 2.03 -1.71 19.82
C LYS A 200 0.64 -2.04 20.36
N LEU A 201 -0.34 -2.35 19.52
CA LEU A 201 -1.72 -2.72 19.85
C LEU A 201 -1.88 -4.17 20.35
N ALA A 202 -0.80 -4.94 20.44
CA ALA A 202 -0.84 -6.29 20.97
C ALA A 202 0.13 -6.49 22.15
N GLU A 203 -0.29 -7.32 23.11
CA GLU A 203 0.53 -7.75 24.24
C GLU A 203 1.18 -9.09 23.94
N GLY A 204 2.46 -9.24 24.27
CA GLY A 204 3.22 -10.45 23.96
C GLY A 204 3.73 -10.50 22.52
N ALA A 205 4.97 -10.96 22.35
CA ALA A 205 5.66 -10.91 21.06
C ALA A 205 4.94 -11.68 19.94
N ALA A 206 4.34 -12.83 20.26
CA ALA A 206 3.61 -13.64 19.29
C ALA A 206 2.39 -12.88 18.71
N PHE A 207 1.57 -12.24 19.56
CA PHE A 207 0.41 -11.49 19.10
C PHE A 207 0.79 -10.24 18.31
N ARG A 208 1.93 -9.61 18.64
CA ARG A 208 2.47 -8.49 17.84
C ARG A 208 2.81 -8.93 16.42
N LEU A 209 3.51 -10.05 16.28
CA LEU A 209 3.85 -10.60 14.96
C LEU A 209 2.60 -11.05 14.22
N ALA A 210 1.63 -11.68 14.91
CA ALA A 210 0.37 -12.10 14.30
C ALA A 210 -0.43 -10.90 13.78
N LEU A 211 -0.54 -9.82 14.56
CA LEU A 211 -1.26 -8.61 14.13
C LEU A 211 -0.59 -7.96 12.92
N VAL A 212 0.75 -7.86 12.92
CA VAL A 212 1.50 -7.37 11.76
C VAL A 212 1.25 -8.25 10.54
N ALA A 213 1.30 -9.58 10.68
CA ALA A 213 1.06 -10.51 9.59
C ALA A 213 -0.37 -10.40 9.03
N VAL A 214 -1.39 -10.34 9.90
CA VAL A 214 -2.80 -10.20 9.48
C VAL A 214 -3.02 -8.91 8.71
N LEU A 215 -2.47 -7.78 9.19
CA LEU A 215 -2.62 -6.51 8.50
C LEU A 215 -1.84 -6.48 7.19
N ALA A 216 -0.59 -6.93 7.19
CA ALA A 216 0.28 -6.82 6.02
C ALA A 216 -0.04 -7.83 4.91
N LEU A 217 -0.50 -9.03 5.27
CA LEU A 217 -0.63 -10.17 4.35
C LEU A 217 -2.08 -10.59 4.11
N ASN A 218 -3.07 -9.84 4.62
CA ASN A 218 -4.45 -10.00 4.18
C ASN A 218 -4.51 -9.72 2.66
N PRO A 219 -5.07 -10.63 1.84
CA PRO A 219 -5.17 -10.46 0.39
C PRO A 219 -5.74 -9.12 -0.05
N ILE A 220 -6.72 -8.57 0.68
CA ILE A 220 -7.33 -7.27 0.35
C ILE A 220 -6.30 -6.15 0.52
N MET A 221 -5.57 -6.13 1.64
CA MET A 221 -4.55 -5.11 1.91
C MET A 221 -3.34 -5.24 0.98
N ALA A 222 -2.91 -6.46 0.70
CA ALA A 222 -1.81 -6.70 -0.22
C ALA A 222 -2.14 -6.17 -1.62
N LEU A 223 -3.34 -6.47 -2.13
CA LEU A 223 -3.78 -5.93 -3.42
C LEU A 223 -3.95 -4.41 -3.40
N ASP A 224 -4.49 -3.86 -2.31
CA ASP A 224 -4.65 -2.42 -2.13
C ASP A 224 -3.31 -1.68 -2.28
N VAL A 225 -2.28 -2.13 -1.55
CA VAL A 225 -0.94 -1.53 -1.60
C VAL A 225 -0.22 -1.78 -2.94
N ILE A 226 -0.37 -2.96 -3.52
CA ILE A 226 0.31 -3.31 -4.79
C ILE A 226 -0.20 -2.46 -5.95
N PHE A 227 -1.52 -2.36 -6.10
CA PHE A 227 -2.13 -1.59 -7.19
C PHE A 227 -2.25 -0.10 -6.87
N GLY A 228 -2.11 0.30 -5.61
CA GLY A 228 -2.20 1.70 -5.20
C GLY A 228 -3.64 2.17 -5.00
N GLN A 229 -4.48 1.32 -4.45
CA GLN A 229 -5.73 1.75 -3.83
C GLN A 229 -5.43 2.59 -2.58
N ASN A 230 -6.45 3.28 -2.07
CA ASN A 230 -6.28 4.26 -1.01
C ASN A 230 -6.79 3.79 0.37
N ASP A 231 -7.13 2.52 0.55
CA ASP A 231 -7.63 2.03 1.84
C ASP A 231 -6.50 1.90 2.87
N VAL A 232 -5.28 1.55 2.46
CA VAL A 232 -4.09 1.59 3.34
C VAL A 232 -3.86 2.98 3.93
N PHE A 233 -4.15 4.05 3.17
CA PHE A 233 -4.00 5.43 3.63
C PHE A 233 -4.90 5.68 4.84
N VAL A 234 -6.19 5.34 4.73
CA VAL A 234 -7.19 5.54 5.79
C VAL A 234 -6.89 4.64 6.98
N LEU A 235 -6.56 3.38 6.72
CA LEU A 235 -6.23 2.41 7.76
C LEU A 235 -5.02 2.85 8.58
N ALA A 236 -3.97 3.39 7.94
CA ALA A 236 -2.79 3.88 8.63
C ALA A 236 -3.16 4.95 9.68
N TRP A 237 -3.99 5.92 9.32
CA TRP A 237 -4.46 6.95 10.25
C TRP A 237 -5.28 6.39 11.41
N ILE A 238 -6.13 5.39 11.16
CA ILE A 238 -6.89 4.68 12.22
C ILE A 238 -5.93 3.95 13.17
N VAL A 239 -4.96 3.21 12.63
CA VAL A 239 -3.96 2.49 13.43
C VAL A 239 -3.10 3.46 14.24
N PHE A 240 -2.69 4.59 13.67
CA PHE A 240 -1.95 5.64 14.39
C PHE A 240 -2.77 6.21 15.54
N ALA A 241 -4.08 6.45 15.32
CA ALA A 241 -4.97 6.90 16.39
C ALA A 241 -4.99 5.88 17.54
N LEU A 242 -5.29 4.61 17.25
CA LEU A 242 -5.34 3.56 18.27
C LEU A 242 -4.00 3.36 18.97
N ALA A 243 -2.88 3.43 18.25
CA ALA A 243 -1.55 3.27 18.82
C ALA A 243 -1.20 4.45 19.75
N ALA A 244 -1.58 5.67 19.39
CA ALA A 244 -1.42 6.85 20.23
C ALA A 244 -2.30 6.77 21.49
N TRP A 245 -3.57 6.39 21.35
CA TRP A 245 -4.48 6.18 22.48
C TRP A 245 -3.93 5.14 23.46
N ARG A 246 -3.49 3.99 22.95
CA ARG A 246 -2.89 2.94 23.79
C ARG A 246 -1.63 3.41 24.50
N THR A 247 -0.80 4.20 23.82
CA THR A 247 0.39 4.80 24.43
C THR A 247 -0.01 5.78 25.54
N ALA A 248 -1.10 6.53 25.37
CA ALA A 248 -1.65 7.40 26.42
C ALA A 248 -2.07 6.61 27.66
N LEU A 249 -2.78 5.49 27.48
CA LEU A 249 -3.19 4.62 28.58
C LEU A 249 -1.99 4.06 29.35
N GLN A 250 -1.00 3.52 28.64
CA GLN A 250 0.22 2.98 29.24
C GLN A 250 0.97 4.03 30.07
N ARG A 251 1.04 5.28 29.58
CA ARG A 251 1.65 6.39 30.31
C ARG A 251 0.88 6.79 31.55
N ARG A 252 -0.46 6.86 31.46
CA ARG A 252 -1.33 7.14 32.60
C ARG A 252 -1.18 6.09 33.70
N SER A 253 -1.15 4.80 33.33
CA SER A 253 -0.90 3.72 34.29
C SER A 253 0.47 3.81 34.95
N ALA A 254 1.47 4.38 34.27
CA ALA A 254 2.80 4.66 34.81
C ALA A 254 2.90 5.99 35.59
N GLY A 255 1.78 6.66 35.87
CA GLY A 255 1.75 7.95 36.60
C GLY A 255 2.25 9.15 35.79
N GLN A 256 2.38 9.02 34.47
CA GLN A 256 2.82 10.10 33.57
C GLN A 256 1.64 10.76 32.87
N ASP A 257 1.82 12.01 32.42
CA ASP A 257 0.83 12.69 31.60
C ASP A 257 0.70 12.03 30.20
N GLY A 258 -0.50 11.54 29.91
CA GLY A 258 -0.88 10.96 28.62
C GLY A 258 -1.61 11.94 27.68
N GLY A 259 -1.86 13.19 28.10
CA GLY A 259 -2.72 14.14 27.38
C GLY A 259 -2.29 14.40 25.94
N ARG A 260 -0.97 14.56 25.69
CA ARG A 260 -0.43 14.77 24.34
C ARG A 260 -0.72 13.59 23.40
N TRP A 261 -0.73 12.37 23.92
CA TRP A 261 -0.99 11.17 23.12
C TRP A 261 -2.48 10.99 22.82
N LEU A 262 -3.36 11.44 23.72
CA LEU A 262 -4.80 11.51 23.43
C LEU A 262 -5.10 12.57 22.36
N ALA A 263 -4.46 13.74 22.43
CA ALA A 263 -4.59 14.76 21.40
C ALA A 263 -4.10 14.25 20.04
N LEU A 264 -2.96 13.56 20.00
CA LEU A 264 -2.45 12.91 18.79
C LEU A 264 -3.42 11.84 18.27
N SER A 265 -4.00 11.04 19.17
CA SER A 265 -5.01 10.04 18.81
C SER A 265 -6.21 10.67 18.13
N ALA A 266 -6.77 11.72 18.74
CA ALA A 266 -7.94 12.44 18.21
C ALA A 266 -7.63 13.11 16.87
N LEU A 267 -6.43 13.70 16.74
CA LEU A 267 -5.97 14.27 15.49
C LEU A 267 -5.88 13.20 14.39
N CYS A 268 -5.21 12.08 14.64
CA CYS A 268 -5.08 11.00 13.67
C CYS A 268 -6.45 10.43 13.26
N PHE A 269 -7.37 10.27 14.20
CA PHE A 269 -8.73 9.82 13.87
C PHE A 269 -9.49 10.85 13.04
N GLY A 270 -9.38 12.14 13.38
CA GLY A 270 -9.94 13.23 12.58
C GLY A 270 -9.38 13.26 11.15
N LEU A 271 -8.07 13.01 10.99
CA LEU A 271 -7.42 12.89 9.69
C LEU A 271 -7.90 11.67 8.90
N ALA A 272 -8.16 10.53 9.55
CA ALA A 272 -8.82 9.38 8.91
C ALA A 272 -10.21 9.77 8.36
N CYS A 273 -11.02 10.46 9.18
CA CYS A 273 -12.32 10.99 8.77
C CYS A 273 -12.22 12.03 7.64
N ALA A 274 -11.15 12.80 7.58
CA ALA A 274 -10.87 13.75 6.50
C ALA A 274 -10.27 13.10 5.24
N SER A 275 -10.04 11.77 5.25
CA SER A 275 -9.53 11.00 4.12
C SER A 275 -10.63 10.32 3.33
N LYS A 276 -11.50 9.58 4.03
CA LYS A 276 -12.55 8.75 3.40
C LYS A 276 -13.74 8.62 4.36
N PRO A 277 -14.98 8.75 3.87
CA PRO A 277 -16.19 8.61 4.71
C PRO A 277 -16.31 7.26 5.43
N THR A 278 -15.63 6.22 4.94
CA THR A 278 -15.62 4.90 5.60
C THR A 278 -15.09 4.95 7.03
N ALA A 279 -14.22 5.90 7.37
CA ALA A 279 -13.76 6.10 8.74
C ALA A 279 -14.85 6.63 9.68
N TRP A 280 -15.90 7.29 9.15
CA TRP A 280 -16.97 7.87 9.97
C TRP A 280 -17.79 6.80 10.69
N PHE A 281 -17.90 5.60 10.11
CA PHE A 281 -18.55 4.46 10.76
C PHE A 281 -17.83 4.03 12.05
N LEU A 282 -16.55 4.37 12.20
CA LEU A 282 -15.77 4.07 13.41
C LEU A 282 -15.90 5.16 14.49
N ALA A 283 -16.49 6.32 14.18
CA ALA A 283 -16.54 7.46 15.10
C ALA A 283 -17.29 7.17 16.40
N PRO A 284 -18.45 6.46 16.39
CA PRO A 284 -19.13 6.09 17.63
C PRO A 284 -18.27 5.19 18.52
N PHE A 285 -17.53 4.25 17.94
CA PHE A 285 -16.66 3.35 18.68
C PHE A 285 -15.42 4.07 19.23
N TYR A 286 -14.85 4.98 18.43
CA TYR A 286 -13.73 5.79 18.86
C TYR A 286 -14.12 6.72 20.03
N GLY A 287 -15.33 7.27 20.03
CA GLY A 287 -15.82 8.11 21.13
C GLY A 287 -16.04 7.38 22.46
N LEU A 288 -16.01 6.04 22.47
CA LEU A 288 -16.09 5.21 23.68
C LEU A 288 -14.72 4.88 24.30
N LEU A 289 -13.62 5.18 23.60
CA LEU A 289 -12.24 4.95 24.03
C LEU A 289 -11.71 6.04 24.98
#